data_AF-A0A382PE71-F1
#
_entry.id   AF-A0A382PE71-F1
#
_cell.length_a   1.000
_cell.length_b   1.000
_cell.length_c   1.000
_cell.angle_alpha   90.00
_cell.angle_beta   90.00
_cell.angle_gamma   90.00
#
_symmetry.space_group_name_H-M   'P 1'
#
loop_
_entity.id
_entity.type
_entity.pdbx_description
1 polymer ?
#
loop_
_entity_poly.entity_id
_entity_poly.type
_entity_poly.pdbx_seq_one_letter_code
_entity_poly.pdbx_strand_id
1 'polypeptide(L)'
;MLEGIPCTWMRGGTSKGAYFLAQDLPDEEAQRDALLLAIMGSPDPLQIDGIGGADPLTSKVAVVSASRRPDADVDYLFLQVFVDKAVV
;
A
#
# COMPACT_ATOMS: atom_id res chain seq x y z
N MET A 1 -16.33 6.59 -14.86
CA MET A 1 -14.98 6.15 -15.24
C MET A 1 -14.23 5.90 -13.94
N LEU A 2 -13.45 4.82 -13.86
CA LEU A 2 -12.54 4.65 -12.72
C LEU A 2 -11.35 5.57 -12.94
N GLU A 3 -11.01 6.35 -11.92
CA GLU A 3 -9.81 7.19 -11.91
C GLU A 3 -8.65 6.33 -11.40
N GLY A 4 -7.55 6.31 -12.15
CA GLY A 4 -6.36 5.54 -11.76
C GLY A 4 -5.58 6.26 -10.68
N ILE A 5 -4.94 5.50 -9.79
CA ILE A 5 -4.05 6.03 -8.75
C ILE A 5 -2.61 5.67 -9.13
N PRO A 6 -1.68 6.64 -9.22
CA PRO A 6 -0.27 6.36 -9.46
C PRO A 6 0.27 5.39 -8.42
N CYS A 7 0.89 4.30 -8.90
CA CYS A 7 1.45 3.27 -8.03
C CYS A 7 2.69 2.67 -8.70
N THR A 8 3.71 2.37 -7.90
CA THR A 8 4.84 1.54 -8.32
C THR A 8 4.75 0.17 -7.65
N TRP A 9 4.57 -0.88 -8.44
CA TRP A 9 4.68 -2.25 -7.97
C TRP A 9 6.13 -2.73 -8.10
N MET A 10 6.79 -3.01 -6.98
CA MET A 10 8.21 -3.37 -7.00
C MET A 10 8.55 -4.53 -6.08
N ARG A 11 9.64 -5.22 -6.43
CA ARG A 11 10.31 -6.18 -5.56
C ARG A 11 11.34 -5.44 -4.70
N GLY A 12 11.19 -5.51 -3.38
CA GLY A 12 12.17 -5.04 -2.39
C GLY A 12 12.76 -6.25 -1.64
N GLY A 13 14.02 -6.58 -1.92
CA GLY A 13 14.62 -7.80 -1.37
C GLY A 13 13.84 -9.05 -1.80
N THR A 14 13.32 -9.81 -0.83
CA THR A 14 12.51 -11.02 -1.03
C THR A 14 10.99 -10.77 -0.97
N SER A 15 10.55 -9.52 -0.81
CA SER A 15 9.13 -9.14 -0.79
C SER A 15 8.73 -8.36 -2.04
N LYS A 16 7.43 -8.29 -2.32
CA LYS A 16 6.83 -7.34 -3.27
C LYS A 16 5.85 -6.44 -2.54
N GLY A 17 5.75 -5.19 -2.97
CA GLY A 17 4.81 -4.24 -2.39
C GLY A 17 4.41 -3.15 -3.38
N ALA A 18 3.28 -2.52 -3.07
CA ALA A 18 2.77 -1.35 -3.76
C ALA A 18 3.31 -0.08 -3.09
N TYR A 19 3.90 0.80 -3.88
CA TYR A 19 4.53 2.03 -3.40
C TYR A 19 3.77 3.22 -3.94
N PHE A 20 3.40 4.13 -3.03
CA PHE A 20 2.65 5.34 -3.31
C PHE A 20 3.41 6.56 -2.82
N LEU A 21 3.23 7.69 -3.51
CA LEU A 21 3.55 8.98 -2.92
C LEU A 21 2.40 9.39 -1.99
N ALA A 22 2.71 9.97 -0.83
CA ALA A 22 1.68 10.38 0.12
C ALA A 22 0.65 11.35 -0.48
N GLN A 23 1.09 12.23 -1.39
CA GLN A 23 0.22 13.20 -2.09
C GLN A 23 -0.82 12.57 -3.03
N ASP A 24 -0.64 11.28 -3.39
CA ASP A 24 -1.55 10.56 -4.28
C ASP A 24 -2.59 9.73 -3.47
N LEU A 25 -2.54 9.79 -2.13
CA LEU A 25 -3.44 9.08 -1.23
C LEU A 25 -4.27 10.05 -0.38
N PRO A 26 -5.41 9.62 0.18
CA PRO A 26 -6.15 10.39 1.18
C PRO A 26 -5.29 10.67 2.41
N ASP A 27 -5.40 11.89 2.96
CA ASP A 27 -4.74 12.27 4.21
C ASP A 27 -5.37 11.59 5.45
N GLU A 28 -6.66 11.24 5.37
CA GLU A 28 -7.39 10.61 6.47
C GLU A 28 -7.12 9.10 6.50
N GLU A 29 -6.73 8.59 7.66
CA GLU A 29 -6.26 7.21 7.85
C GLU A 29 -7.30 6.17 7.45
N ALA A 30 -8.56 6.32 7.88
CA ALA A 30 -9.59 5.33 7.56
C ALA A 30 -9.89 5.29 6.05
N GLN A 31 -9.88 6.44 5.36
CA GLN A 31 -10.03 6.52 3.91
C GLN A 31 -8.82 5.92 3.17
N ARG A 32 -7.60 6.20 3.63
CA ARG A 32 -6.38 5.58 3.09
C ARG A 32 -6.46 4.06 3.24
N ASP A 33 -6.78 3.57 4.42
CA ASP A 33 -6.78 2.14 4.71
C ASP A 33 -7.87 1.42 3.90
N ALA A 34 -9.07 2.00 3.79
CA ALA A 34 -10.13 1.48 2.93
C ALA A 34 -9.72 1.40 1.46
N LEU A 35 -9.01 2.43 0.97
CA LEU A 35 -8.48 2.44 -0.39
C LEU A 35 -7.38 1.38 -0.58
N LEU A 36 -6.45 1.24 0.36
CA LEU A 36 -5.36 0.26 0.28
C LEU A 36 -5.89 -1.17 0.35
N LEU A 37 -6.91 -1.43 1.17
CA LEU A 37 -7.62 -2.71 1.19
C LEU A 37 -8.21 -3.04 -0.18
N ALA A 38 -8.91 -2.08 -0.81
CA ALA A 38 -9.47 -2.27 -2.14
C ALA A 38 -8.39 -2.52 -3.21
N ILE A 39 -7.30 -1.73 -3.21
CA ILE A 39 -6.19 -1.90 -4.16
C ILE A 39 -5.54 -3.27 -4.02
N MET A 40 -5.28 -3.71 -2.78
CA MET A 40 -4.64 -4.99 -2.52
C MET A 40 -5.60 -6.18 -2.69
N GLY A 41 -6.91 -5.94 -2.79
CA GLY A 41 -7.94 -6.97 -2.94
C GLY A 41 -8.23 -7.67 -1.62
N SER A 42 -8.22 -6.96 -0.49
CA SER A 42 -8.47 -7.53 0.84
C SER A 42 -9.73 -6.93 1.49
N PRO A 43 -10.46 -7.71 2.31
CA PRO A 43 -10.22 -9.09 2.70
C PRO A 43 -10.65 -10.11 1.62
N ASP A 44 -9.70 -10.92 1.15
CA ASP A 44 -9.93 -12.07 0.27
C ASP A 44 -8.70 -12.98 0.35
N PRO A 45 -8.82 -14.25 0.78
CA PRO A 45 -7.73 -15.23 0.75
C PRO A 45 -7.02 -15.36 -0.60
N LEU A 46 -7.67 -14.99 -1.71
CA LEU A 46 -7.10 -15.05 -3.06
C LEU A 46 -6.55 -13.71 -3.56
N GLN A 47 -6.95 -12.58 -2.94
CA GLN A 47 -6.70 -11.22 -3.44
C GLN A 47 -6.97 -11.06 -4.94
N ILE A 48 -7.97 -11.79 -5.49
CA ILE A 48 -8.11 -11.95 -6.95
C ILE A 48 -8.61 -10.68 -7.63
N ASP A 49 -9.28 -9.81 -6.88
CA ASP A 49 -9.80 -8.52 -7.32
C ASP A 49 -8.87 -7.35 -6.91
N GLY A 50 -7.57 -7.63 -6.73
CA GLY A 50 -6.56 -6.63 -6.41
C GLY A 50 -5.16 -7.03 -6.87
N ILE A 51 -4.17 -6.23 -6.49
CA ILE A 51 -2.76 -6.46 -6.88
C ILE A 51 -1.97 -7.30 -5.87
N GLY A 52 -2.60 -7.64 -4.73
CA GLY A 52 -2.01 -8.51 -3.72
C GLY A 52 -1.73 -9.91 -4.25
N GLY A 53 -0.79 -10.62 -3.63
CA GLY A 53 -0.36 -11.94 -4.09
C GLY A 53 -0.77 -13.10 -3.18
N ALA A 54 -1.83 -12.93 -2.37
CA ALA A 54 -2.37 -13.92 -1.44
C ALA A 54 -1.34 -14.49 -0.42
N ASP A 55 -0.25 -13.76 -0.19
CA ASP A 55 0.82 -14.14 0.74
C ASP A 55 1.34 -12.89 1.48
N PRO A 56 1.70 -12.98 2.77
CA PRO A 56 2.24 -11.84 3.51
C PRO A 56 3.47 -11.19 2.86
N LEU A 57 4.27 -11.94 2.09
CA LEU A 57 5.43 -11.43 1.33
C LEU A 57 5.04 -10.55 0.13
N THR A 58 3.79 -10.61 -0.30
CA THR A 58 3.26 -9.93 -1.49
C THR A 58 2.01 -9.10 -1.19
N SER A 59 1.63 -8.95 0.09
CA SER A 59 0.54 -8.09 0.55
C SER A 59 1.11 -6.95 1.43
N LYS A 60 1.86 -6.04 0.80
CA LYS A 60 2.57 -4.94 1.47
C LYS A 60 2.37 -3.62 0.76
N VAL A 61 2.30 -2.55 1.54
CA VAL A 61 2.24 -1.18 1.04
C VAL A 61 3.35 -0.34 1.66
N ALA A 62 3.92 0.55 0.87
CA ALA A 62 4.80 1.62 1.30
C ALA A 62 4.26 2.97 0.86
N VAL A 63 4.22 3.94 1.77
CA VAL A 63 3.89 5.34 1.48
C VAL A 63 5.13 6.19 1.69
N VAL A 64 5.48 6.98 0.69
CA VAL A 64 6.71 7.78 0.65
C VAL A 64 6.38 9.25 0.48
N SER A 65 7.07 10.11 1.23
CA SER A 65 7.01 11.57 1.05
C SER A 65 8.37 12.21 1.30
N ALA A 66 8.55 13.45 0.88
CA ALA A 66 9.71 14.24 1.31
C ALA A 66 9.68 14.41 2.83
N SER A 67 10.81 14.15 3.50
CA SER A 67 10.90 14.28 4.94
C SER A 67 11.00 15.74 5.37
N ARG A 68 10.44 16.06 6.53
CA ARG A 68 10.64 17.36 7.20
C ARG A 68 11.82 17.37 8.16
N ARG A 69 12.45 16.21 8.39
CA ARG A 69 13.59 16.08 9.29
C ARG A 69 14.87 16.52 8.59
N PRO A 70 15.79 17.21 9.28
CA PRO A 70 17.03 17.69 8.69
C PRO A 70 18.04 16.57 8.38
N ASP A 71 17.82 15.35 8.90
CA ASP A 71 18.71 14.19 8.78
C ASP A 71 18.16 13.08 7.87
N ALA A 72 17.05 13.31 7.16
CA ALA A 72 16.43 12.34 6.27
C ALA A 72 15.83 13.01 5.03
N ASP A 73 16.05 12.40 3.87
CA ASP A 73 15.50 12.88 2.59
C ASP A 73 14.01 12.53 2.43
N VAL A 74 13.60 11.37 2.95
CA VAL A 74 12.24 10.83 2.80
C VAL A 74 11.68 10.30 4.11
N ASP A 75 10.37 10.45 4.27
CA ASP A 75 9.59 9.69 5.24
C ASP A 75 9.06 8.43 4.55
N TYR A 76 9.16 7.30 5.25
CA TYR A 76 8.74 5.98 4.76
C TYR A 76 7.80 5.33 5.77
N LEU A 77 6.55 5.15 5.38
CA LEU A 77 5.54 4.44 6.14
C LEU A 77 5.34 3.04 5.53
N PHE A 78 5.56 2.00 6.35
CA PHE A 78 5.27 0.62 5.99
C PHE A 78 3.89 0.22 6.54
N LEU A 79 3.10 -0.47 5.71
CA LEU A 79 1.77 -0.97 6.03
C LEU A 79 1.63 -2.43 5.59
N GLN A 80 1.09 -3.27 6.49
CA GLN A 80 0.93 -4.70 6.26
C GLN A 80 -0.55 -5.00 6.04
N VAL A 81 -0.96 -5.07 4.78
CA VAL A 81 -2.35 -5.40 4.45
C VAL A 81 -2.59 -6.88 4.73
N PHE A 82 -3.49 -7.17 5.66
CA PHE A 82 -3.88 -8.55 5.96
C PHE A 82 -4.68 -9.14 4.80
N VAL A 83 -4.33 -10.35 4.40
CA VAL A 83 -4.94 -11.01 3.25
C VAL A 83 -6.43 -11.29 3.51
N ASP A 84 -6.75 -11.85 4.67
CA ASP A 84 -8.07 -12.38 5.03
C ASP A 84 -8.86 -11.49 6.01
N LYS A 85 -8.33 -10.32 6.36
CA LYS A 85 -8.94 -9.37 7.31
C LYS A 85 -8.91 -7.96 6.74
N ALA A 86 -9.96 -7.19 7.01
CA ALA A 86 -10.01 -5.77 6.68
C ALA A 86 -9.13 -4.95 7.66
N VAL A 87 -7.81 -5.18 7.61
CA VAL A 87 -6.79 -4.57 8.48
C VAL A 87 -5.56 -4.24 7.65
N VAL A 88 -5.01 -3.04 7.87
CA VAL A 88 -3.80 -2.49 7.23
C VAL A 88 -2.69 -2.32 8.27
#